data_AF-A0A968SB16-F1
#
_entry.id   AF-A0A968SB16-F1
#
_cell.length_a   1.000
_cell.length_b   1.000
_cell.length_c   1.000
_cell.angle_alpha   90.00
_cell.angle_beta   90.00
_cell.angle_gamma   90.00
#
_symmetry.space_group_name_H-M   'P 1'
#
loop_
_entity.id
_entity.type
_entity.pdbx_description
1 polymer ?
#
loop_
_entity_poly.entity_id
_entity_poly.type
_entity_poly.pdbx_seq_one_letter_code
_entity_poly.pdbx_strand_id
1 'polypeptide(L)'
;MNARNSANNPAPSSASHSARNTARQTVSPGRFTAHTDEPFVVFLIGMRVNKFWAVDKWTPVAQAMAPMLETLHRYPEKGFLGGESFFRLLPLTTLLLSYWRSFEDLERFARSPSEPHLKAWQSFSKSVGSDGSVGIWHETYQISPGNYEVVYSNMPVFGLAAATNHVPVTSRRENASQRLAQ
;
A
#
# COMPACT_ATOMS: atom_id res chain seq x y z
N MET A 1 24.88 41.84 3.06
CA MET A 1 24.69 40.96 1.89
C MET A 1 25.70 39.83 1.99
N ASN A 2 25.26 38.61 2.28
CA ASN A 2 26.02 37.38 2.01
C ASN A 2 25.02 36.23 1.89
N ALA A 3 24.83 35.78 0.66
CA ALA A 3 24.04 34.61 0.29
C ALA A 3 25.01 33.50 -0.16
N ARG A 4 24.52 32.24 -0.11
CA ARG A 4 25.16 30.92 -0.43
C ARG A 4 25.43 30.12 0.84
N ASN A 5 25.00 28.87 1.03
CA ASN A 5 24.62 27.80 0.11
C ASN A 5 23.44 26.99 0.68
N SER A 6 22.36 26.83 -0.09
CA SER A 6 21.45 25.68 0.07
C SER A 6 21.84 24.67 -1.00
N ALA A 7 22.37 23.52 -0.56
CA ALA A 7 22.66 22.39 -1.45
C ALA A 7 21.33 21.77 -1.88
N ASN A 8 20.99 21.93 -3.16
CA ASN A 8 19.98 21.13 -3.84
C ASN A 8 20.45 19.67 -3.86
N ASN A 9 19.81 18.80 -3.11
CA ASN A 9 19.89 17.36 -3.37
C ASN A 9 19.07 17.04 -4.62
N PRO A 10 19.62 16.34 -5.62
CA PRO A 10 18.85 15.95 -6.79
C PRO A 10 17.81 14.88 -6.42
N ALA A 11 16.64 14.96 -7.04
CA ALA A 11 15.61 13.93 -6.94
C ALA A 11 16.18 12.55 -7.35
N PRO A 12 15.77 11.45 -6.71
CA PRO A 12 16.29 10.12 -7.01
C PRO A 12 16.03 9.74 -8.46
N SER A 13 17.06 9.27 -9.16
CA SER A 13 17.00 8.98 -10.60
C SER A 13 16.03 7.83 -10.94
N SER A 14 15.46 7.89 -12.15
CA SER A 14 14.55 6.90 -12.73
C SER A 14 15.14 5.48 -12.81
N ALA A 15 16.48 5.35 -12.83
CA ALA A 15 17.18 4.06 -12.77
C ALA A 15 16.94 3.32 -11.44
N SER A 16 16.76 4.04 -10.33
CA SER A 16 16.53 3.45 -9.00
C SER A 16 15.12 2.86 -8.83
N HIS A 17 14.14 3.35 -9.60
CA HIS A 17 12.77 2.81 -9.62
C HIS A 17 12.68 1.56 -10.51
N SER A 18 13.35 1.57 -11.67
CA SER A 18 13.40 0.42 -12.59
C SER A 18 14.13 -0.79 -11.97
N ALA A 19 15.27 -0.56 -11.30
CA ALA A 19 15.99 -1.62 -10.58
C ALA A 19 15.17 -2.19 -9.40
N ARG A 20 14.46 -1.34 -8.65
CA ARG A 20 13.54 -1.79 -7.58
C ARG A 20 12.36 -2.59 -8.10
N ASN A 21 11.79 -2.23 -9.25
CA ASN A 21 10.72 -3.00 -9.89
C ASN A 21 11.20 -4.34 -10.44
N THR A 22 12.42 -4.40 -10.99
CA THR A 22 13.00 -5.66 -11.50
C THR A 22 13.29 -6.63 -10.35
N ALA A 23 13.82 -6.13 -9.22
CA ALA A 23 14.04 -6.91 -8.00
C ALA A 23 12.74 -7.43 -7.36
N ARG A 24 11.59 -6.76 -7.57
CA ARG A 24 10.26 -7.22 -7.15
C ARG A 24 9.65 -8.30 -8.05
N GLN A 25 10.26 -8.62 -9.19
CA GLN A 25 9.73 -9.65 -10.10
C GLN A 25 10.57 -10.94 -10.09
N THR A 26 11.85 -10.84 -9.73
CA THR A 26 12.71 -12.03 -9.61
C THR A 26 12.39 -12.81 -8.34
N VAL A 27 12.09 -14.09 -8.48
CA VAL A 27 11.86 -15.02 -7.36
C VAL A 27 13.13 -15.14 -6.53
N SER A 28 13.01 -15.01 -5.21
CA SER A 28 14.06 -15.29 -4.24
C SER A 28 13.89 -16.71 -3.68
N PRO A 29 14.71 -17.70 -4.10
CA PRO A 29 14.58 -19.07 -3.60
C PRO A 29 14.94 -19.17 -2.11
N GLY A 30 14.20 -19.98 -1.36
CA GLY A 30 14.38 -20.15 0.08
C GLY A 30 13.36 -19.38 0.92
N ARG A 31 13.64 -19.27 2.23
CA ARG A 31 12.73 -18.67 3.22
C ARG A 31 13.25 -17.30 3.67
N PHE A 32 12.39 -16.30 3.57
CA PHE A 32 12.63 -14.93 3.95
C PHE A 32 11.52 -14.39 4.85
N THR A 33 11.77 -13.27 5.49
CA THR A 33 10.83 -12.53 6.34
C THR A 33 11.01 -11.03 6.11
N ALA A 34 10.11 -10.23 6.66
CA ALA A 34 10.30 -8.80 6.82
C ALA A 34 10.91 -8.47 8.19
N HIS A 35 11.65 -7.36 8.27
CA HIS A 35 12.14 -6.79 9.52
C HIS A 35 11.97 -5.27 9.54
N THR A 36 11.39 -4.77 10.62
CA THR A 36 11.27 -3.35 10.94
C THR A 36 11.20 -3.17 12.46
N ASP A 37 11.96 -2.20 12.96
CA ASP A 37 11.94 -1.74 14.35
C ASP A 37 10.99 -0.55 14.54
N GLU A 38 10.41 -0.05 13.45
CA GLU A 38 9.46 1.06 13.44
C GLU A 38 8.02 0.54 13.42
N PRO A 39 7.07 1.23 14.09
CA PRO A 39 5.65 0.95 13.94
C PRO A 39 5.21 1.23 12.50
N PHE A 40 4.14 0.56 12.07
CA PHE A 40 3.55 0.77 10.76
C PHE A 40 2.06 0.49 10.77
N VAL A 41 1.38 0.87 9.68
CA VAL A 41 -0.03 0.59 9.46
C VAL A 41 -0.20 -0.33 8.26
N VAL A 42 -1.02 -1.37 8.43
CA VAL A 42 -1.57 -2.15 7.33
C VAL A 42 -2.95 -1.62 7.02
N PHE A 43 -3.15 -1.15 5.79
CA PHE A 43 -4.43 -0.62 5.33
C PHE A 43 -4.92 -1.43 4.14
N LEU A 44 -6.09 -2.03 4.30
CA LEU A 44 -6.77 -2.80 3.27
C LEU A 44 -7.93 -1.93 2.79
N ILE A 45 -8.06 -1.74 1.48
CA ILE A 45 -9.19 -1.03 0.91
C ILE A 45 -9.62 -1.69 -0.39
N GLY A 46 -10.92 -1.71 -0.66
CA GLY A 46 -11.41 -2.25 -1.89
C GLY A 46 -12.84 -1.84 -2.21
N MET A 47 -13.25 -2.18 -3.42
CA MET A 47 -14.64 -2.07 -3.85
C MET A 47 -15.20 -3.46 -4.16
N ARG A 48 -16.53 -3.60 -4.09
CA ARG A 48 -17.27 -4.76 -4.57
C ARG A 48 -18.43 -4.32 -5.44
N VAL A 49 -18.55 -4.90 -6.63
CA VAL A 49 -19.70 -4.67 -7.52
C VAL A 49 -20.85 -5.58 -7.09
N ASN A 50 -21.96 -4.98 -6.66
CA ASN A 50 -23.15 -5.71 -6.24
C ASN A 50 -24.19 -5.79 -7.38
N LYS A 51 -24.28 -4.74 -8.20
CA LYS A 51 -25.13 -4.69 -9.40
C LYS A 51 -24.23 -4.62 -10.64
N PHE A 52 -23.97 -5.76 -11.25
CA PHE A 52 -23.06 -5.86 -12.41
C PHE A 52 -23.44 -4.93 -13.56
N TRP A 53 -24.75 -4.76 -13.81
CA TRP A 53 -25.29 -3.90 -14.87
C TRP A 53 -25.18 -2.39 -14.61
N ALA A 54 -24.81 -1.96 -13.40
CA ALA A 54 -24.61 -0.55 -13.06
C ALA A 54 -23.20 -0.08 -13.46
N VAL A 55 -22.84 -0.28 -14.74
CA VAL A 55 -21.49 -0.04 -15.28
C VAL A 55 -21.06 1.43 -15.15
N ASP A 56 -22.00 2.34 -15.35
CA ASP A 56 -21.85 3.79 -15.15
C ASP A 56 -21.49 4.15 -13.70
N LYS A 57 -21.84 3.28 -12.73
CA LYS A 57 -21.55 3.49 -11.32
C LYS A 57 -20.23 2.89 -10.89
N TRP A 58 -19.96 1.62 -11.23
CA TRP A 58 -18.75 0.96 -10.73
C TRP A 58 -17.49 1.30 -11.52
N THR A 59 -17.59 1.68 -12.79
CA THR A 59 -16.41 2.02 -13.61
C THR A 59 -15.66 3.25 -13.07
N PRO A 60 -16.31 4.38 -12.74
CA PRO A 60 -15.62 5.53 -12.15
C PRO A 60 -14.96 5.22 -10.80
N VAL A 61 -15.61 4.39 -9.98
CA VAL A 61 -15.06 3.95 -8.68
C VAL A 61 -13.80 3.13 -8.88
N ALA A 62 -13.79 2.21 -9.84
CA ALA A 62 -12.63 1.41 -10.21
C ALA A 62 -11.45 2.28 -10.67
N GLN A 63 -11.74 3.31 -11.48
CA GLN A 63 -10.73 4.19 -12.06
C GLN A 63 -10.14 5.18 -11.05
N ALA A 64 -10.84 5.47 -9.94
CA ALA A 64 -10.39 6.44 -8.95
C ALA A 64 -9.08 6.02 -8.22
N MET A 65 -8.77 4.71 -8.15
CA MET A 65 -7.60 4.22 -7.41
C MET A 65 -6.26 4.50 -8.10
N ALA A 66 -6.22 4.43 -9.43
CA ALA A 66 -4.99 4.64 -10.20
C ALA A 66 -4.28 5.99 -9.91
N PRO A 67 -4.95 7.15 -10.00
CA PRO A 67 -4.30 8.44 -9.72
C PRO A 67 -3.91 8.61 -8.24
N MET A 68 -4.63 7.95 -7.32
CA MET A 68 -4.24 7.93 -5.90
C MET A 68 -2.90 7.22 -5.72
N LEU A 69 -2.75 6.02 -6.29
CA LEU A 69 -1.50 5.26 -6.24
C LEU A 69 -0.36 5.98 -6.97
N GLU A 70 -0.61 6.61 -8.11
CA GLU A 70 0.40 7.41 -8.81
C GLU A 70 0.91 8.55 -7.92
N THR A 71 0.01 9.25 -7.24
CA THR A 71 0.36 10.33 -6.30
C THR A 71 1.21 9.80 -5.15
N LEU A 72 0.81 8.68 -4.55
CA LEU A 72 1.55 8.08 -3.43
C LEU A 72 2.94 7.59 -3.82
N HIS A 73 3.11 7.02 -5.01
CA HIS A 73 4.43 6.63 -5.51
C HIS A 73 5.31 7.83 -5.86
N ARG A 74 4.72 8.93 -6.35
CA ARG A 74 5.47 10.15 -6.70
C ARG A 74 5.95 10.92 -5.46
N TYR A 75 5.19 10.87 -4.37
CA TYR A 75 5.39 11.67 -3.17
C TYR A 75 5.53 10.77 -1.92
N PRO A 76 6.66 10.05 -1.77
CA PRO A 76 6.86 9.09 -0.68
C PRO A 76 6.81 9.74 0.71
N GLU A 77 7.04 11.05 0.83
CA GLU A 77 6.92 11.81 2.07
C GLU A 77 5.51 11.77 2.67
N LYS A 78 4.49 11.43 1.87
CA LYS A 78 3.11 11.23 2.31
C LYS A 78 2.92 9.98 3.17
N GLY A 79 3.95 9.15 3.31
CA GLY A 79 3.99 8.03 4.26
C GLY A 79 3.53 6.70 3.70
N PHE A 80 3.29 6.58 2.39
CA PHE A 80 3.01 5.30 1.74
C PHE A 80 4.31 4.52 1.53
N LEU A 81 4.38 3.32 2.09
CA LEU A 81 5.54 2.44 2.02
C LEU A 81 5.47 1.46 0.83
N GLY A 82 4.27 1.23 0.31
CA GLY A 82 4.02 0.33 -0.80
C GLY A 82 2.73 -0.46 -0.63
N GLY A 83 2.36 -1.22 -1.66
CA GLY A 83 1.18 -2.08 -1.62
C GLY A 83 1.02 -2.95 -2.85
N GLU A 84 0.06 -3.85 -2.77
CA GLU A 84 -0.23 -4.90 -3.74
C GLU A 84 -1.73 -4.91 -4.04
N SER A 85 -2.07 -4.99 -5.32
CA SER A 85 -3.47 -4.99 -5.77
C SER A 85 -3.92 -6.39 -6.18
N PHE A 86 -5.04 -6.82 -5.62
CA PHE A 86 -5.68 -8.10 -5.88
C PHE A 86 -7.09 -7.90 -6.42
N PHE A 87 -7.52 -8.89 -7.21
CA PHE A 87 -8.82 -8.89 -7.83
C PHE A 87 -9.46 -10.27 -7.69
N ARG A 88 -10.72 -10.29 -7.26
CA ARG A 88 -11.61 -11.44 -7.37
C ARG A 88 -12.54 -11.19 -8.55
N LEU A 89 -12.63 -12.15 -9.46
CA LEU A 89 -13.42 -12.00 -10.69
C LEU A 89 -14.94 -11.99 -10.43
N LEU A 90 -15.47 -12.91 -9.62
CA LEU A 90 -16.92 -13.05 -9.40
C LEU A 90 -17.26 -13.27 -7.91
N PRO A 91 -18.07 -12.39 -7.29
CA PRO A 91 -18.39 -11.04 -7.79
C PRO A 91 -17.11 -10.19 -7.90
N LEU A 92 -17.09 -9.24 -8.84
CA LEU A 92 -15.94 -8.34 -9.03
C LEU A 92 -15.65 -7.60 -7.73
N THR A 93 -14.53 -7.93 -7.11
CA THR A 93 -14.07 -7.35 -5.84
C THR A 93 -12.59 -7.01 -5.96
N THR A 94 -12.20 -5.83 -5.52
CA THR A 94 -10.80 -5.42 -5.45
C THR A 94 -10.31 -5.45 -4.00
N LEU A 95 -9.00 -5.59 -3.84
CA LEU A 95 -8.29 -5.39 -2.59
C LEU A 95 -6.97 -4.71 -2.91
N LEU A 96 -6.71 -3.55 -2.32
CA LEU A 96 -5.39 -2.98 -2.17
C LEU A 96 -4.90 -3.29 -0.76
N LEU A 97 -3.90 -4.16 -0.64
CA LEU A 97 -3.11 -4.32 0.57
C LEU A 97 -2.02 -3.25 0.57
N SER A 98 -2.04 -2.33 1.53
CA SER A 98 -1.06 -1.25 1.59
C SER A 98 -0.40 -1.12 2.95
N TYR A 99 0.82 -0.61 2.95
CA TYR A 99 1.63 -0.34 4.14
C TYR A 99 1.91 1.16 4.23
N TRP A 100 1.76 1.69 5.43
CA TRP A 100 1.93 3.12 5.73
C TRP A 100 2.82 3.31 6.94
N ARG A 101 3.56 4.41 6.95
CA ARG A 101 4.46 4.78 8.04
C ARG A 101 3.69 5.05 9.34
N SER A 102 2.51 5.66 9.27
CA SER A 102 1.66 5.86 10.45
C SER A 102 0.19 6.02 10.07
N PHE A 103 -0.69 6.00 11.06
CA PHE A 103 -2.12 6.24 10.85
C PHE A 103 -2.37 7.70 10.45
N GLU A 104 -1.62 8.64 11.02
CA GLU A 104 -1.73 10.08 10.73
C GLU A 104 -1.35 10.39 9.28
N ASP A 105 -0.37 9.68 8.73
CA ASP A 105 0.00 9.77 7.31
C ASP A 105 -1.13 9.30 6.39
N LEU A 106 -1.70 8.13 6.70
CA LEU A 106 -2.86 7.58 5.99
C LEU A 106 -4.07 8.54 6.06
N GLU A 107 -4.42 8.99 7.26
CA GLU A 107 -5.57 9.86 7.49
C GLU A 107 -5.39 11.21 6.80
N ARG A 108 -4.20 11.81 6.89
CA ARG A 108 -3.89 13.08 6.24
C ARG A 108 -4.05 12.98 4.72
N PHE A 109 -3.55 11.91 4.11
CA PHE A 109 -3.75 11.67 2.68
C PHE A 109 -5.24 11.51 2.34
N ALA A 110 -6.00 10.77 3.15
CA ALA A 110 -7.40 10.50 2.90
C ALA A 110 -8.30 11.76 3.02
N ARG A 111 -7.97 12.67 3.94
CA ARG A 111 -8.82 13.84 4.27
C ARG A 111 -8.40 15.14 3.60
N SER A 112 -7.18 15.24 3.09
CA SER A 112 -6.67 16.50 2.56
C SER A 112 -7.40 16.93 1.26
N PRO A 113 -7.84 18.19 1.13
CA PRO A 113 -8.44 18.71 -0.10
C PRO A 113 -7.49 18.76 -1.31
N SER A 114 -6.19 18.79 -1.06
CA SER A 114 -5.16 18.76 -2.11
C SER A 114 -4.87 17.34 -2.61
N GLU A 115 -5.44 16.33 -1.99
CA GLU A 115 -5.22 14.92 -2.33
C GLU A 115 -6.39 14.34 -3.13
N PRO A 116 -6.12 13.36 -4.01
CA PRO A 116 -7.15 12.79 -4.88
C PRO A 116 -8.25 12.03 -4.13
N HIS A 117 -7.98 11.51 -2.92
CA HIS A 117 -8.92 10.66 -2.18
C HIS A 117 -10.24 11.37 -1.84
N LEU A 118 -10.19 12.60 -1.29
CA LEU A 118 -11.39 13.30 -0.85
C LEU A 118 -12.38 13.54 -2.00
N LYS A 119 -11.87 13.94 -3.17
CA LYS A 119 -12.69 14.16 -4.38
C LYS A 119 -13.32 12.86 -4.90
N ALA A 120 -12.57 11.76 -4.85
CA ALA A 120 -13.09 10.44 -5.21
C ALA A 120 -14.23 10.01 -4.27
N TRP A 121 -14.06 10.22 -2.95
CA TRP A 121 -15.09 9.91 -1.97
C TRP A 121 -16.37 10.75 -2.16
N GLN A 122 -16.23 12.05 -2.43
CA GLN A 122 -17.36 12.92 -2.74
C GLN A 122 -18.11 12.47 -4.01
N SER A 123 -17.37 12.07 -5.05
CA SER A 123 -17.94 11.57 -6.30
C SER A 123 -18.69 10.25 -6.10
N PHE A 124 -18.12 9.33 -5.31
CA PHE A 124 -18.78 8.08 -4.91
C PHE A 124 -20.06 8.36 -4.12
N SER A 125 -19.99 9.23 -3.11
CA SER A 125 -21.14 9.56 -2.26
C SER A 125 -22.30 10.16 -3.06
N LYS A 126 -22.00 10.95 -4.10
CA LYS A 126 -23.00 11.55 -4.99
C LYS A 126 -23.63 10.54 -5.98
N SER A 127 -22.82 9.64 -6.55
CA SER A 127 -23.25 8.73 -7.64
C SER A 127 -23.85 7.41 -7.14
N VAL A 128 -23.30 6.89 -6.03
CA VAL A 128 -23.66 5.60 -5.43
C VAL A 128 -24.34 5.83 -4.08
N GLY A 129 -23.68 6.56 -3.17
CA GLY A 129 -24.20 6.79 -1.82
C GLY A 129 -24.58 5.48 -1.13
N SER A 130 -25.85 5.36 -0.71
CA SER A 130 -26.41 4.19 -0.05
C SER A 130 -27.30 3.31 -0.96
N ASP A 131 -27.22 3.45 -2.29
CA ASP A 131 -28.11 2.76 -3.24
C ASP A 131 -27.82 1.25 -3.44
N GLY A 132 -26.72 0.77 -2.85
CA GLY A 132 -26.29 -0.62 -2.84
C GLY A 132 -25.70 -1.15 -4.15
N SER A 133 -25.51 -0.33 -5.18
CA SER A 133 -24.95 -0.76 -6.48
C SER A 133 -23.47 -1.17 -6.40
N VAL A 134 -22.69 -0.45 -5.59
CA VAL A 134 -21.26 -0.66 -5.36
C VAL A 134 -20.97 -0.53 -3.87
N GLY A 135 -20.24 -1.48 -3.30
CA GLY A 135 -19.70 -1.40 -1.94
C GLY A 135 -18.27 -0.89 -1.96
N ILE A 136 -17.89 -0.11 -0.94
CA ILE A 136 -16.51 0.18 -0.58
C ILE A 136 -16.29 -0.38 0.82
N TRP A 137 -15.13 -0.97 1.06
CA TRP A 137 -14.73 -1.51 2.35
C TRP A 137 -13.29 -1.14 2.64
N HIS A 138 -12.96 -1.02 3.91
CA HIS A 138 -11.59 -0.80 4.35
C HIS A 138 -11.36 -1.33 5.76
N GLU A 139 -10.13 -1.75 6.04
CA GLU A 139 -9.66 -2.20 7.34
C GLU A 139 -8.30 -1.54 7.63
N THR A 140 -8.13 -1.05 8.85
CA THR A 140 -6.90 -0.38 9.28
C THR A 140 -6.35 -1.07 10.52
N TYR A 141 -5.10 -1.53 10.44
CA TYR A 141 -4.40 -2.18 11.54
C TYR A 141 -3.12 -1.42 11.86
N GLN A 142 -2.99 -0.98 13.12
CA GLN A 142 -1.76 -0.37 13.62
C GLN A 142 -0.90 -1.45 14.27
N ILE A 143 0.35 -1.57 13.83
CA ILE A 143 1.25 -2.64 14.24
C ILE A 143 2.46 -2.02 14.94
N SER A 144 2.64 -2.36 16.20
CA SER A 144 3.86 -2.03 16.93
C SER A 144 5.01 -2.99 16.55
N PRO A 145 6.27 -2.58 16.74
CA PRO A 145 7.40 -3.49 16.66
C PRO A 145 7.18 -4.74 17.54
N GLY A 146 7.59 -5.92 17.05
CA GLY A 146 7.36 -7.20 17.75
C GLY A 146 5.91 -7.69 17.80
N ASN A 147 4.97 -7.08 17.06
CA ASN A 147 3.57 -7.52 16.97
C ASN A 147 3.17 -7.94 15.56
N TYR A 148 4.10 -8.52 14.80
CA TYR A 148 3.82 -9.08 13.47
C TYR A 148 4.68 -10.31 13.20
N GLU A 149 4.16 -11.20 12.35
CA GLU A 149 4.90 -12.33 11.82
C GLU A 149 4.61 -12.44 10.33
N VAL A 150 5.66 -12.59 9.52
CA VAL A 150 5.53 -12.82 8.08
C VAL A 150 6.58 -13.84 7.63
N VAL A 151 6.26 -14.59 6.57
CA VAL A 151 7.21 -15.48 5.91
C VAL A 151 6.94 -15.49 4.41
N TYR A 152 8.02 -15.48 3.63
CA TYR A 152 8.01 -15.58 2.18
C TYR A 152 8.85 -16.78 1.79
N SER A 153 8.30 -17.69 0.99
CA SER A 153 9.00 -18.91 0.56
C SER A 153 8.93 -19.02 -0.95
N ASN A 154 10.08 -18.99 -1.63
CA ASN A 154 10.17 -19.00 -3.10
C ASN A 154 9.28 -17.92 -3.75
N MET A 155 9.26 -16.73 -3.14
CA MET A 155 8.50 -15.58 -3.61
C MET A 155 9.46 -14.49 -4.10
N PRO A 156 9.02 -13.61 -5.02
CA PRO A 156 9.68 -12.32 -5.18
C PRO A 156 9.56 -11.49 -3.89
N VAL A 157 10.33 -10.38 -3.81
CA VAL A 157 10.19 -9.42 -2.71
C VAL A 157 8.78 -8.82 -2.74
N PHE A 158 7.99 -9.12 -1.72
CA PHE A 158 6.55 -8.89 -1.71
C PHE A 158 6.07 -8.37 -0.35
N GLY A 159 4.90 -7.71 -0.33
CA GLY A 159 4.20 -7.33 0.90
C GLY A 159 5.05 -6.47 1.84
N LEU A 160 5.00 -6.78 3.15
CA LEU A 160 5.75 -6.05 4.18
C LEU A 160 7.26 -6.01 3.91
N ALA A 161 7.86 -7.08 3.37
CA ALA A 161 9.29 -7.07 3.03
C ALA A 161 9.62 -6.09 1.89
N ALA A 162 8.70 -5.85 0.95
CA ALA A 162 8.86 -4.84 -0.09
C ALA A 162 8.66 -3.40 0.42
N ALA A 163 7.92 -3.24 1.52
CA ALA A 163 7.67 -1.98 2.21
C ALA A 163 8.74 -1.66 3.27
N THR A 164 9.55 -2.65 3.67
CA THR A 164 10.55 -2.55 4.74
C THR A 164 11.85 -3.25 4.33
N ASN A 165 12.34 -4.20 5.12
CA ASN A 165 13.58 -4.94 4.85
C ASN A 165 13.27 -6.42 4.58
N HIS A 166 13.71 -6.92 3.42
CA HIS A 166 13.66 -8.33 3.06
C HIS A 166 14.90 -9.06 3.58
N VAL A 167 14.74 -9.96 4.55
CA VAL A 167 15.86 -10.65 5.22
C VAL A 167 15.68 -12.17 5.25
N PRO A 168 16.76 -12.97 5.17
CA PRO A 168 16.65 -14.43 5.21
C PRO A 168 16.16 -14.90 6.59
N VAL A 169 15.38 -15.98 6.60
CA VAL A 169 15.02 -16.69 7.83
C VAL A 169 16.25 -17.45 8.32
N THR A 170 16.63 -17.23 9.57
CA THR A 170 17.70 -17.97 10.27
C THR A 170 17.09 -18.84 11.37
N SER A 171 17.91 -19.65 12.06
CA SER A 171 17.46 -20.51 13.18
C SER A 171 16.77 -19.74 14.32
N ARG A 172 17.08 -18.44 14.49
CA ARG A 172 16.41 -17.55 15.47
C ARG A 172 15.02 -17.07 15.01
N ARG A 173 14.60 -17.41 13.79
CA ARG A 173 13.35 -16.98 13.14
C ARG A 173 12.64 -18.16 12.46
N GLU A 174 12.94 -19.38 12.88
CA GLU A 174 12.54 -20.59 12.17
C GLU A 174 11.04 -20.84 12.27
N ASN A 175 10.47 -20.65 13.47
CA ASN A 175 9.04 -20.81 13.73
C ASN A 175 8.32 -19.45 13.91
N ALA A 176 6.99 -19.49 13.89
CA ALA A 176 6.17 -18.29 13.93
C ALA A 176 6.32 -17.53 15.26
N SER A 177 6.41 -18.22 16.40
CA SER A 177 6.56 -17.54 17.71
C SER A 177 7.89 -16.80 17.83
N GLN A 178 8.96 -17.36 17.28
CA GLN A 178 10.27 -16.70 17.19
C GLN A 178 10.25 -15.45 16.30
N ARG A 179 9.51 -15.50 15.19
CA ARG A 179 9.37 -14.33 14.30
C ARG A 179 8.43 -13.27 14.87
N LEU A 180 7.42 -13.67 15.65
CA LEU A 180 6.55 -12.72 16.33
C LEU A 180 7.32 -11.95 17.40
N ALA A 181 8.23 -12.61 18.12
CA ALA A 181 9.04 -12.01 19.19
C ALA A 181 10.26 -11.21 18.71
N GLN A 182 10.37 -10.94 17.41
CA GLN A 182 11.55 -10.29 16.80
C GLN A 182 11.56 -8.78 16.95
#